data_AF-S4Y7N7-F1
#
_entry.id   AF-S4Y7N7-F1
#
_cell.length_a   1.000
_cell.length_b   1.000
_cell.length_c   1.000
_cell.angle_alpha   90.00
_cell.angle_beta   90.00
_cell.angle_gamma   90.00
#
_symmetry.space_group_name_H-M   'P 1'
#
loop_
_entity.id
_entity.type
_entity.pdbx_description
1 polymer ?
#
loop_
_entity_poly.entity_id
_entity_poly.type
_entity_poly.pdbx_seq_one_letter_code
_entity_poly.pdbx_strand_id
1 'polypeptide(L)'
;MSLSTVLRVLGRNDGEVHSVFRTGSRVYGTATAASDEDFVAVLARRDAKQDLAFAPGVNVVVHGLDTFRDAIAEHSVFALECLFLPPEHRLKEARPPFPFKLDRKKLAASAASRSASDFKKAGARFDEEPEASKKKLFHALRVPLFAVQIAETGAIDDYGAANPYWREILADERLDWEPYRATYGPVREGLCARLAALASRR
;
A
#
# COMPACT_ATOMS: atom_id res chain seq x y z
N MET A 1 17.26 6.82 -3.04
CA MET A 1 17.06 8.25 -2.70
C MET A 1 17.17 8.51 -1.19
N SER A 2 17.51 9.74 -0.77
CA SER A 2 17.71 10.17 0.63
C SER A 2 16.54 10.99 1.19
N LEU A 3 16.50 11.15 2.52
CA LEU A 3 15.56 12.05 3.21
C LEU A 3 15.62 13.49 2.67
N SER A 4 16.81 14.00 2.37
CA SER A 4 17.01 15.35 1.84
C SER A 4 16.28 15.59 0.50
N THR A 5 16.14 14.57 -0.33
CA THR A 5 15.35 14.68 -1.58
C THR A 5 13.87 14.83 -1.26
N VAL A 6 13.34 14.00 -0.36
CA VAL A 6 11.92 14.08 0.04
C VAL A 6 11.60 15.45 0.64
N LEU A 7 12.45 15.95 1.54
CA LEU A 7 12.28 17.28 2.14
C LEU A 7 12.25 18.40 1.08
N ARG A 8 13.09 18.31 0.05
CA ARG A 8 13.09 19.25 -1.08
C ARG A 8 11.79 19.19 -1.88
N VAL A 9 11.30 17.98 -2.20
CA VAL A 9 10.03 17.80 -2.91
C VAL A 9 8.86 18.39 -2.12
N LEU A 10 8.89 18.26 -0.79
CA LEU A 10 7.85 18.81 0.08
C LEU A 10 7.96 20.33 0.30
N GLY A 11 9.13 20.93 0.02
CA GLY A 11 9.42 22.31 0.44
C GLY A 11 9.37 22.49 1.96
N ARG A 12 9.85 21.48 2.71
CA ARG A 12 9.79 21.44 4.18
C ARG A 12 11.15 21.21 4.80
N ASN A 13 11.35 21.77 5.98
CA ASN A 13 12.51 21.47 6.80
C ASN A 13 12.30 20.15 7.57
N ASP A 14 13.40 19.53 8.01
CA ASP A 14 13.35 18.25 8.71
C ASP A 14 12.44 18.30 9.96
N GLY A 15 12.49 19.38 10.75
CA GLY A 15 11.67 19.54 11.95
C GLY A 15 10.15 19.64 11.70
N GLU A 16 9.73 19.94 10.47
CA GLU A 16 8.32 19.97 10.08
C GLU A 16 7.78 18.58 9.70
N VAL A 17 8.66 17.59 9.58
CA VAL A 17 8.32 16.22 9.18
C VAL A 17 8.56 15.29 10.35
N HIS A 18 7.54 14.55 10.76
CA HIS A 18 7.61 13.58 11.84
C HIS A 18 8.33 12.29 11.41
N SER A 19 7.94 11.73 10.25
CA SER A 19 8.46 10.46 9.75
C SER A 19 8.38 10.38 8.23
N VAL A 20 9.28 9.62 7.61
CA VAL A 20 9.34 9.41 6.16
C VAL A 20 9.63 7.96 5.87
N PHE A 21 8.81 7.37 5.01
CA PHE A 21 8.83 5.98 4.63
C PHE A 21 8.97 5.86 3.11
N ARG A 22 9.86 5.00 2.62
CA ARG A 22 9.85 4.57 1.22
C ARG A 22 8.74 3.53 1.06
N THR A 23 7.99 3.63 -0.01
CA THR A 23 6.91 2.69 -0.34
C THR A 23 7.01 2.27 -1.81
N GLY A 24 6.04 1.52 -2.30
CA GLY A 24 5.92 1.22 -3.72
C GLY A 24 6.86 0.12 -4.21
N SER A 25 7.06 0.07 -5.53
CA SER A 25 7.70 -1.04 -6.25
C SER A 25 9.11 -1.38 -5.75
N ARG A 26 9.86 -0.41 -5.20
CA ARG A 26 11.20 -0.63 -4.63
C ARG A 26 11.18 -1.37 -3.30
N VAL A 27 10.11 -1.23 -2.52
CA VAL A 27 9.90 -2.01 -1.30
C VAL A 27 9.45 -3.42 -1.65
N TYR A 28 8.56 -3.56 -2.64
CA TYR A 28 8.04 -4.87 -3.04
C TYR A 28 9.04 -5.69 -3.88
N GLY A 29 10.12 -5.09 -4.37
CA GLY A 29 11.09 -5.76 -5.24
C GLY A 29 10.60 -5.94 -6.68
N THR A 30 9.69 -5.09 -7.14
CA THR A 30 9.11 -5.10 -8.51
C THR A 30 9.51 -3.89 -9.35
N ALA A 31 10.39 -3.03 -8.82
CA ALA A 31 10.86 -1.84 -9.52
C ALA A 31 11.70 -2.18 -10.74
N THR A 32 11.53 -1.39 -11.80
CA THR A 32 12.38 -1.35 -12.99
C THR A 32 13.17 -0.04 -13.03
N ALA A 33 14.10 0.10 -13.98
CA ALA A 33 14.83 1.35 -14.19
C ALA A 33 13.92 2.56 -14.48
N ALA A 34 12.73 2.31 -15.03
CA ALA A 34 11.73 3.35 -15.33
C ALA A 34 10.73 3.61 -14.19
N SER A 35 10.86 2.94 -13.04
CA SER A 35 9.92 3.10 -11.94
C SER A 35 10.20 4.37 -11.13
N ASP A 36 9.15 5.13 -10.84
CA ASP A 36 9.17 6.24 -9.88
C ASP A 36 9.55 5.77 -8.46
N GLU A 37 10.09 6.67 -7.65
CA GLU A 37 10.26 6.44 -6.21
C GLU A 37 9.04 6.97 -5.44
N ASP A 38 8.36 6.06 -4.74
CA ASP A 38 7.18 6.39 -3.92
C ASP A 38 7.57 6.54 -2.45
N PHE A 39 6.99 7.54 -1.79
CA PHE A 39 7.18 7.82 -0.38
C PHE A 39 5.87 8.14 0.32
N VAL A 40 5.88 7.92 1.63
CA VAL A 40 4.90 8.49 2.56
C VAL A 40 5.65 9.41 3.51
N ALA A 41 5.21 10.65 3.60
CA ALA A 41 5.72 11.63 4.55
C ALA A 41 4.61 12.05 5.51
N VAL A 42 4.89 11.96 6.81
CA VAL A 42 3.97 12.43 7.86
C VAL A 42 4.51 13.72 8.43
N LEU A 43 3.74 14.80 8.32
CA LEU A 43 4.08 16.10 8.87
C LEU A 43 3.94 16.08 10.40
N ALA A 44 4.78 16.86 11.08
CA ALA A 44 4.64 17.11 12.51
C ALA A 44 3.34 17.90 12.82
N ARG A 45 2.85 18.67 11.84
CA ARG A 45 1.55 19.34 11.90
C ARG A 45 0.42 18.30 11.95
N ARG A 46 -0.48 18.49 12.90
CA ARG A 46 -1.55 17.52 13.22
C ARG A 46 -2.73 17.52 12.25
N ASP A 47 -3.26 18.71 11.98
CA ASP A 47 -4.50 18.98 11.24
C ASP A 47 -4.32 19.02 9.71
N ALA A 48 -3.12 18.72 9.20
CA ALA A 48 -2.89 18.67 7.77
C ALA A 48 -3.69 17.51 7.14
N LYS A 49 -4.49 17.84 6.13
CA LYS A 49 -5.20 16.85 5.32
C LYS A 49 -4.21 16.01 4.52
N GLN A 50 -4.67 14.85 4.08
CA GLN A 50 -3.89 14.05 3.13
C GLN A 50 -3.75 14.82 1.81
N ASP A 51 -2.55 14.82 1.25
CA ASP A 51 -2.20 15.51 0.01
C ASP A 51 -1.16 14.69 -0.79
N LEU A 52 -0.85 15.14 -2.00
CA LEU A 52 0.16 14.54 -2.88
C LEU A 52 1.17 15.60 -3.31
N ALA A 53 2.46 15.27 -3.19
CA ALA A 53 3.54 16.09 -3.73
C ALA A 53 4.32 15.29 -4.79
N PHE A 54 4.68 15.97 -5.88
CA PHE A 54 5.29 15.35 -7.04
C PHE A 54 6.56 16.10 -7.47
N ALA A 55 7.55 15.34 -7.91
CA ALA A 55 8.68 15.81 -8.69
C ALA A 55 9.01 14.75 -9.75
N PRO A 56 9.83 15.06 -10.78
CA PRO A 56 10.21 14.07 -11.78
C PRO A 56 10.77 12.79 -11.14
N GLY A 57 10.08 11.66 -11.34
CA GLY A 57 10.44 10.36 -10.80
C GLY A 57 10.19 10.17 -9.29
N VAL A 58 9.47 11.08 -8.64
CA VAL A 58 9.21 11.04 -7.18
C VAL A 58 7.76 11.37 -6.86
N ASN A 59 7.10 10.45 -6.16
CA ASN A 59 5.73 10.61 -5.68
C ASN A 59 5.74 10.57 -4.15
N VAL A 60 5.15 11.56 -3.48
CA VAL A 60 5.04 11.59 -2.02
C VAL A 60 3.58 11.72 -1.60
N VAL A 61 3.06 10.71 -0.90
CA VAL A 61 1.79 10.84 -0.18
C VAL A 61 2.07 11.55 1.14
N VAL A 62 1.44 12.70 1.33
CA VAL A 62 1.63 13.54 2.50
C VAL A 62 0.45 13.36 3.44
N HIS A 63 0.73 13.08 4.70
CA HIS A 63 -0.26 13.08 5.77
C HIS A 63 0.08 14.11 6.84
N GLY A 64 -0.93 14.71 7.46
CA GLY A 64 -0.78 15.25 8.81
C GLY A 64 -0.68 14.15 9.86
N LEU A 65 -0.22 14.50 11.05
CA LEU A 65 -0.03 13.51 12.12
C LEU A 65 -1.33 12.79 12.49
N ASP A 66 -2.45 13.51 12.55
CA ASP A 66 -3.73 12.91 12.94
C ASP A 66 -4.34 12.12 11.77
N THR A 67 -4.23 12.59 10.52
CA THR A 67 -4.73 11.82 9.37
C THR A 67 -3.98 10.50 9.14
N PHE A 68 -2.68 10.44 9.45
CA PHE A 68 -1.95 9.17 9.42
C PHE A 68 -2.33 8.24 10.58
N ARG A 69 -2.54 8.79 11.79
CA ARG A 69 -3.03 8.02 12.94
C ARG A 69 -4.41 7.44 12.69
N ASP A 70 -5.30 8.20 12.08
CA ASP A 70 -6.63 7.74 11.70
C ASP A 70 -6.52 6.58 10.68
N ALA A 71 -5.62 6.69 9.69
CA ALA A 71 -5.38 5.61 8.74
C ALA A 71 -4.87 4.33 9.42
N ILE A 72 -4.02 4.43 10.46
CA ILE A 72 -3.59 3.29 11.27
C ILE A 72 -4.75 2.73 12.10
N ALA A 73 -5.55 3.59 12.75
CA ALA A 73 -6.68 3.19 13.58
C ALA A 73 -7.77 2.46 12.77
N GLU A 74 -7.98 2.89 11.53
CA GLU A 74 -8.86 2.26 10.54
C GLU A 74 -8.22 1.08 9.80
N HIS A 75 -7.04 0.65 10.25
CA HIS A 75 -6.32 -0.50 9.71
C HIS A 75 -6.12 -0.44 8.19
N SER A 76 -5.91 0.77 7.67
CA SER A 76 -5.56 0.96 6.26
C SER A 76 -4.26 0.22 5.99
N VAL A 77 -4.31 -0.83 5.16
CA VAL A 77 -3.12 -1.63 4.81
C VAL A 77 -1.99 -0.74 4.29
N PHE A 78 -2.32 0.32 3.54
CA PHE A 78 -1.33 1.32 3.09
C PHE A 78 -0.55 1.98 4.24
N ALA A 79 -1.23 2.35 5.33
CA ALA A 79 -0.56 2.95 6.50
C ALA A 79 0.19 1.89 7.31
N LEU A 80 -0.39 0.69 7.44
CA LEU A 80 0.25 -0.44 8.13
C LEU A 80 1.51 -0.92 7.40
N GLU A 81 1.52 -0.88 6.07
CA GLU A 81 2.72 -1.12 5.26
C GLU A 81 3.87 -0.24 5.71
N CYS A 82 3.64 1.02 6.09
CA CYS A 82 4.71 1.89 6.58
C CYS A 82 5.23 1.49 7.96
N LEU A 83 4.37 1.00 8.85
CA LEU A 83 4.73 0.61 10.22
C LEU A 83 5.64 -0.62 10.28
N PHE A 84 5.44 -1.55 9.35
CA PHE A 84 6.17 -2.82 9.31
C PHE A 84 7.38 -2.81 8.37
N LEU A 85 7.71 -1.67 7.77
CA LEU A 85 8.84 -1.56 6.84
C LEU A 85 10.14 -2.01 7.48
N PRO A 86 11.03 -2.70 6.75
CA PRO A 86 12.43 -2.84 7.15
C PRO A 86 13.13 -1.47 7.38
N PRO A 87 14.11 -1.37 8.30
CA PRO A 87 14.77 -0.11 8.63
C PRO A 87 15.36 0.66 7.44
N GLU A 88 15.86 -0.04 6.43
CA GLU A 88 16.41 0.54 5.19
C GLU A 88 15.39 1.31 4.35
N HIS A 89 14.09 1.12 4.61
CA HIS A 89 13.00 1.85 3.99
C HIS A 89 12.40 2.94 4.88
N ARG A 90 12.92 3.14 6.10
CA ARG A 90 12.51 4.20 7.03
C ARG A 90 13.51 5.35 6.96
N LEU A 91 13.26 6.32 6.07
CA LEU A 91 14.15 7.46 5.85
C LEU A 91 14.18 8.41 7.05
N LYS A 92 13.09 8.45 7.83
CA LYS A 92 13.01 9.13 9.12
C LYS A 92 12.08 8.36 10.05
N GLU A 93 12.61 7.95 11.19
CA GLU A 93 11.87 7.20 12.21
C GLU A 93 10.80 8.04 12.90
N ALA A 94 9.67 7.40 13.20
CA ALA A 94 8.59 7.99 13.97
C ALA A 94 9.01 8.19 15.44
N ARG A 95 9.00 9.44 15.92
CA ARG A 95 9.33 9.80 17.29
C ARG A 95 8.32 10.81 17.86
N PRO A 96 7.43 10.39 18.78
CA PRO A 96 7.25 9.03 19.29
C PRO A 96 6.73 8.05 18.22
N PRO A 97 6.94 6.73 18.38
CA PRO A 97 6.40 5.75 17.45
C PRO A 97 4.86 5.79 17.41
N PHE A 98 4.28 5.41 16.27
CA PHE A 98 2.83 5.33 16.16
C PHE A 98 2.28 4.14 16.94
N PRO A 99 1.26 4.32 17.79
CA PRO A 99 0.61 3.20 18.46
C PRO A 99 -0.18 2.38 17.43
N PHE A 100 -0.01 1.06 17.47
CA PHE A 100 -0.81 0.13 16.70
C PHE A 100 -1.22 -1.05 17.58
N LYS A 101 -2.51 -1.37 17.55
CA LYS A 101 -3.06 -2.58 18.17
C LYS A 101 -3.91 -3.27 17.13
N LEU A 102 -3.54 -4.50 16.80
CA LEU A 102 -4.23 -5.31 15.82
C LEU A 102 -5.69 -5.58 16.24
N ASP A 103 -6.62 -5.11 15.42
CA ASP A 103 -8.02 -5.51 15.38
C ASP A 103 -8.26 -6.24 14.05
N ARG A 104 -8.36 -7.58 14.14
CA ARG A 104 -8.52 -8.44 12.96
C ARG A 104 -9.83 -8.18 12.21
N LYS A 105 -10.89 -7.73 12.89
CA LYS A 105 -12.18 -7.44 12.24
C LYS A 105 -12.09 -6.16 11.43
N LYS A 106 -11.52 -5.10 12.01
CA LYS A 106 -11.26 -3.85 11.29
C LYS A 106 -10.32 -4.06 10.11
N LEU A 107 -9.23 -4.81 10.31
CA LEU A 107 -8.28 -5.14 9.26
C LEU A 107 -8.95 -5.87 8.10
N ALA A 108 -9.73 -6.92 8.37
CA ALA A 108 -10.43 -7.68 7.35
C ALA A 108 -11.43 -6.81 6.57
N ALA A 109 -12.21 -5.98 7.26
CA ALA A 109 -13.17 -5.06 6.62
C ALA A 109 -12.46 -4.02 5.73
N SER A 110 -11.41 -3.39 6.25
CA SER A 110 -10.63 -2.36 5.55
C SER A 110 -9.96 -2.94 4.29
N ALA A 111 -9.27 -4.07 4.43
CA ALA A 111 -8.60 -4.74 3.32
C ALA A 111 -9.58 -5.26 2.25
N ALA A 112 -10.69 -5.86 2.64
CA ALA A 112 -11.70 -6.36 1.71
C ALA A 112 -12.37 -5.21 0.93
N SER A 113 -12.71 -4.11 1.62
CA SER A 113 -13.26 -2.91 1.00
C SER A 113 -12.29 -2.31 -0.03
N ARG A 114 -11.02 -2.14 0.34
CA ARG A 114 -10.00 -1.61 -0.57
C ARG A 114 -9.78 -2.53 -1.77
N SER A 115 -9.65 -3.83 -1.54
CA SER A 115 -9.51 -4.85 -2.58
C SER A 115 -10.68 -4.82 -3.58
N ALA A 116 -11.92 -4.75 -3.09
CA ALA A 116 -13.10 -4.68 -3.94
C ALA A 116 -13.14 -3.40 -4.79
N SER A 117 -12.79 -2.25 -4.20
CA SER A 117 -12.68 -0.98 -4.93
C SER A 117 -11.64 -1.07 -6.06
N ASP A 118 -10.43 -1.56 -5.76
CA ASP A 118 -9.34 -1.62 -6.73
C ASP A 118 -9.64 -2.63 -7.86
N PHE A 119 -10.25 -3.77 -7.53
CA PHE A 119 -10.70 -4.76 -8.51
C PHE A 119 -11.78 -4.21 -9.44
N LYS A 120 -12.78 -3.51 -8.89
CA LYS A 120 -13.83 -2.85 -9.69
C LYS A 120 -13.23 -1.79 -10.63
N LYS A 121 -12.30 -0.97 -10.13
CA LYS A 121 -11.64 0.07 -10.93
C LYS A 121 -10.72 -0.51 -12.00
N ALA A 122 -10.08 -1.65 -11.74
CA ALA A 122 -9.29 -2.36 -12.74
C ALA A 122 -10.15 -2.79 -13.93
N GLY A 123 -11.30 -3.43 -13.69
CA GLY A 123 -12.20 -3.81 -14.78
C GLY A 123 -12.82 -2.62 -15.50
N ALA A 124 -13.26 -1.60 -14.77
CA ALA A 124 -13.97 -0.45 -15.36
C ALA A 124 -13.11 0.43 -16.29
N ARG A 125 -11.77 0.32 -16.21
CA ARG A 125 -10.83 1.12 -17.02
C ARG A 125 -9.94 0.26 -17.89
N PHE A 126 -10.20 -1.05 -17.98
CA PHE A 126 -9.28 -1.98 -18.64
C PHE A 126 -9.12 -1.68 -20.13
N ASP A 127 -10.24 -1.42 -20.82
CA ASP A 127 -10.24 -1.17 -22.26
C ASP A 127 -9.54 0.15 -22.63
N GLU A 128 -9.63 1.17 -21.77
CA GLU A 128 -9.03 2.49 -21.98
C GLU A 128 -7.56 2.56 -21.51
N GLU A 129 -7.25 1.90 -20.39
CA GLU A 129 -5.98 2.01 -19.68
C GLU A 129 -5.51 0.63 -19.16
N PRO A 130 -5.17 -0.32 -20.05
CA PRO A 130 -4.92 -1.71 -19.65
C PRO A 130 -3.73 -1.83 -18.69
N GLU A 131 -2.64 -1.09 -18.90
CA GLU A 131 -1.47 -1.13 -18.02
C GLU A 131 -1.77 -0.60 -16.61
N ALA A 132 -2.47 0.53 -16.51
CA ALA A 132 -2.87 1.09 -15.22
C ALA A 132 -3.89 0.17 -14.50
N SER A 133 -4.76 -0.48 -15.27
CA SER A 133 -5.75 -1.44 -14.78
C SER A 133 -5.10 -2.71 -14.24
N LYS A 134 -4.06 -3.23 -14.91
CA LYS A 134 -3.23 -4.34 -14.40
C LYS A 134 -2.58 -4.00 -13.06
N LYS A 135 -2.03 -2.78 -12.91
CA LYS A 135 -1.49 -2.31 -11.62
C LYS A 135 -2.56 -2.27 -10.53
N LYS A 136 -3.79 -1.82 -10.85
CA LYS A 136 -4.92 -1.82 -9.90
C LYS A 136 -5.36 -3.24 -9.53
N LEU A 137 -5.41 -4.16 -10.50
CA LEU A 137 -5.68 -5.58 -10.24
C LEU A 137 -4.64 -6.17 -9.28
N PHE A 138 -3.36 -5.90 -9.51
CA PHE A 138 -2.29 -6.32 -8.60
C PHE A 138 -2.50 -5.78 -7.18
N HIS A 139 -2.88 -4.51 -7.02
CA HIS A 139 -3.22 -3.96 -5.71
C HIS A 139 -4.40 -4.68 -5.05
N ALA A 140 -5.41 -5.05 -5.83
CA ALA A 140 -6.56 -5.79 -5.32
C ALA A 140 -6.19 -7.18 -4.73
N LEU A 141 -5.06 -7.75 -5.15
CA LEU A 141 -4.52 -9.00 -4.60
C LEU A 141 -3.51 -8.76 -3.47
N ARG A 142 -2.61 -7.79 -3.62
CA ARG A 142 -1.54 -7.49 -2.65
C ARG A 142 -2.09 -7.01 -1.31
N VAL A 143 -3.09 -6.13 -1.33
CA VAL A 143 -3.70 -5.58 -0.10
C VAL A 143 -4.25 -6.68 0.81
N PRO A 144 -5.15 -7.58 0.37
CA PRO A 144 -5.64 -8.62 1.24
C PRO A 144 -4.55 -9.64 1.59
N LEU A 145 -3.57 -9.88 0.73
CA LEU A 145 -2.43 -10.75 1.05
C LEU A 145 -1.58 -10.20 2.21
N PHE A 146 -1.23 -8.90 2.18
CA PHE A 146 -0.52 -8.26 3.30
C PHE A 146 -1.38 -8.24 4.57
N ALA A 147 -2.68 -7.99 4.44
CA ALA A 147 -3.58 -8.09 5.59
C ALA A 147 -3.62 -9.52 6.18
N VAL A 148 -3.49 -10.58 5.38
CA VAL A 148 -3.39 -11.95 5.89
C VAL A 148 -2.12 -12.10 6.73
N GLN A 149 -0.97 -11.62 6.26
CA GLN A 149 0.27 -11.64 7.05
C GLN A 149 0.07 -10.93 8.40
N ILE A 150 -0.46 -9.70 8.37
CA ILE A 150 -0.71 -8.91 9.59
C ILE A 150 -1.68 -9.65 10.53
N ALA A 151 -2.73 -10.27 10.01
CA ALA A 151 -3.70 -10.99 10.83
C ALA A 151 -3.09 -12.25 11.49
N GLU A 152 -2.13 -12.90 10.84
CA GLU A 152 -1.49 -14.14 11.28
C GLU A 152 -0.31 -13.88 12.22
N THR A 153 0.61 -12.98 11.84
CA THR A 153 1.88 -12.77 12.53
C THR A 153 1.93 -11.45 13.30
N GLY A 154 1.01 -10.54 13.04
CA GLY A 154 1.01 -9.19 13.62
C GLY A 154 1.88 -8.18 12.87
N ALA A 155 2.52 -8.58 11.75
CA ALA A 155 3.38 -7.74 10.93
C ALA A 155 3.28 -8.09 9.43
N ILE A 156 4.01 -7.38 8.59
CA ILE A 156 4.30 -7.79 7.21
C ILE A 156 5.74 -8.28 7.19
N ASP A 157 5.93 -9.58 7.00
CA ASP A 157 7.24 -10.22 7.01
C ASP A 157 7.82 -10.36 5.59
N ASP A 158 6.96 -10.48 4.58
CA ASP A 158 7.34 -10.61 3.18
C ASP A 158 6.58 -9.61 2.29
N TYR A 159 7.27 -8.51 1.96
CA TYR A 159 6.77 -7.49 1.02
C TYR A 159 6.78 -7.96 -0.44
N GLY A 160 7.48 -9.06 -0.76
CA GLY A 160 7.53 -9.67 -2.09
C GLY A 160 6.48 -10.76 -2.31
N ALA A 161 5.68 -11.11 -1.30
CA ALA A 161 4.78 -12.25 -1.34
C ALA A 161 3.73 -12.21 -2.48
N ALA A 162 3.38 -11.01 -2.96
CA ALA A 162 2.45 -10.85 -4.08
C ALA A 162 3.13 -10.85 -5.46
N ASN A 163 4.47 -10.83 -5.53
CA ASN A 163 5.21 -10.69 -6.78
C ASN A 163 4.93 -11.77 -7.85
N PRO A 164 4.67 -13.04 -7.50
CA PRO A 164 4.26 -14.03 -8.49
C PRO A 164 3.04 -13.55 -9.31
N TYR A 165 2.01 -13.03 -8.65
CA TYR A 165 0.83 -12.46 -9.33
C TYR A 165 1.18 -11.27 -10.21
N TRP A 166 2.10 -10.41 -9.77
CA TRP A 166 2.53 -9.28 -10.61
C TRP A 166 3.16 -9.74 -11.92
N ARG A 167 4.04 -10.74 -11.85
CA ARG A 167 4.72 -11.31 -13.03
C ARG A 167 3.71 -11.96 -13.97
N GLU A 168 2.78 -12.75 -13.44
CA GLU A 168 1.72 -13.41 -14.22
C GLU A 168 0.79 -12.40 -14.90
N ILE A 169 0.35 -11.36 -14.18
CA ILE A 169 -0.51 -10.30 -14.73
C ILE A 169 0.19 -9.52 -15.85
N LEU A 170 1.49 -9.25 -15.70
CA LEU A 170 2.26 -8.52 -16.70
C LEU A 170 2.55 -9.37 -17.95
N ALA A 171 2.85 -10.66 -17.76
CA ALA A 171 3.14 -11.58 -18.86
C ALA A 171 1.91 -11.92 -19.72
N ASP A 172 0.70 -11.70 -19.18
CA ASP A 172 -0.54 -11.88 -19.92
C ASP A 172 -0.74 -10.74 -20.92
N GLU A 173 -0.72 -11.02 -22.22
CA GLU A 173 -0.88 -10.01 -23.28
C GLU A 173 -2.34 -9.78 -23.69
N ARG A 174 -3.29 -10.49 -23.08
CA ARG A 174 -4.72 -10.31 -23.39
C ARG A 174 -5.16 -8.89 -23.03
N LEU A 175 -5.97 -8.31 -23.93
CA LEU A 175 -6.49 -6.95 -23.82
C LEU A 175 -7.92 -6.88 -23.28
N ASP A 176 -8.55 -8.04 -23.03
CA ASP A 176 -9.87 -8.11 -22.43
C ASP A 176 -9.77 -8.29 -20.92
N TRP A 177 -10.68 -7.67 -20.18
CA TRP A 177 -10.76 -7.81 -18.72
C TRP A 177 -11.20 -9.19 -18.24
N GLU A 178 -12.16 -9.83 -18.93
CA GLU A 178 -12.82 -11.04 -18.44
C GLU A 178 -11.85 -12.20 -18.12
N PRO A 179 -10.80 -12.48 -18.92
CA PRO A 179 -9.80 -13.47 -18.56
C PRO A 179 -9.08 -13.19 -17.23
N TYR A 180 -8.73 -11.92 -16.95
CA TYR A 180 -8.14 -11.52 -15.67
C TYR A 180 -9.15 -11.68 -14.54
N ARG A 181 -10.40 -11.28 -14.76
CA ARG A 181 -11.48 -11.43 -13.77
C ARG A 181 -11.68 -12.90 -13.40
N ALA A 182 -11.75 -13.78 -14.40
CA ALA A 182 -11.94 -15.21 -14.21
C ALA A 182 -10.77 -15.86 -13.46
N THR A 183 -9.54 -15.39 -13.70
CA THR A 183 -8.32 -15.94 -13.08
C THR A 183 -8.13 -15.42 -11.66
N TYR A 184 -8.19 -14.10 -11.47
CA TYR A 184 -7.79 -13.43 -10.23
C TYR A 184 -8.97 -13.07 -9.30
N GLY A 185 -10.20 -13.11 -9.81
CA GLY A 185 -11.41 -12.96 -9.00
C GLY A 185 -11.49 -14.00 -7.88
N PRO A 186 -11.39 -15.31 -8.18
CA PRO A 186 -11.38 -16.37 -7.17
C PRO A 186 -10.20 -16.28 -6.19
N VAL A 187 -9.01 -15.88 -6.67
CA VAL A 187 -7.82 -15.67 -5.81
C VAL A 187 -8.10 -14.57 -4.77
N ARG A 188 -8.63 -13.43 -5.23
CA ARG A 188 -9.05 -12.32 -4.35
C ARG A 188 -10.07 -12.78 -3.32
N GLU A 189 -11.07 -13.54 -3.76
CA GLU A 189 -12.13 -14.05 -2.88
C GLU A 189 -11.59 -15.01 -1.83
N GLY A 190 -10.67 -15.90 -2.20
CA GLY A 190 -9.99 -16.80 -1.27
C GLY A 190 -9.19 -16.04 -0.21
N LEU A 191 -8.46 -15.00 -0.59
CA LEU A 191 -7.71 -14.14 0.36
C LEU A 191 -8.67 -13.43 1.33
N CYS A 192 -9.75 -12.84 0.82
CA CYS A 192 -10.76 -12.19 1.65
C CYS A 192 -11.50 -13.17 2.58
N ALA A 193 -11.78 -14.39 2.11
CA ALA A 193 -12.39 -15.44 2.93
C ALA A 193 -11.44 -15.88 4.06
N ARG A 194 -10.14 -16.02 3.77
CA ARG A 194 -9.11 -16.30 4.80
C ARG A 194 -9.06 -15.19 5.85
N LEU A 195 -9.10 -13.92 5.44
CA LEU A 195 -9.18 -12.79 6.37
C LEU A 195 -10.43 -12.85 7.26
N ALA A 196 -11.58 -13.13 6.67
CA ALA A 196 -12.83 -13.26 7.43
C ALA A 196 -12.75 -14.40 8.47
N ALA A 197 -12.13 -15.53 8.10
CA ALA A 197 -11.90 -16.65 9.02
C ALA A 197 -10.89 -16.31 10.14
N LEU A 198 -9.86 -15.50 9.86
CA LEU A 198 -8.93 -15.03 10.88
C LEU A 198 -9.58 -14.00 11.81
N ALA A 199 -10.49 -13.18 11.31
CA ALA A 199 -11.25 -12.20 12.08
C ALA A 199 -12.29 -12.81 13.03
N SER A 200 -12.69 -14.06 12.80
CA SER A 200 -13.62 -14.80 13.67
C SER A 200 -12.92 -15.62 14.76
N ARG A 201 -11.59 -15.78 14.69
CA ARG A 201 -10.81 -16.43 15.75
C ARG A 201 -10.76 -15.52 16.98
N ARG A 202 -11.06 -16.10 18.15
CA ARG A 202 -11.01 -15.41 19.45
C ARG A 202 -9.58 -15.11 19.86
#